data_AF-A0AAW3V3G7-F1
#
_entry.id   AF-A0AAW3V3G7-F1
#
_cell.length_a   1.000
_cell.length_b   1.000
_cell.length_c   1.000
_cell.angle_alpha   90.00
_cell.angle_beta   90.00
_cell.angle_gamma   90.00
#
_symmetry.space_group_name_H-M   'P 1'
#
loop_
_entity.id
_entity.type
_entity.pdbx_description
1 polymer ?
#
loop_
_entity_poly.entity_id
_entity_poly.type
_entity_poly.pdbx_seq_one_letter_code
_entity_poly.pdbx_strand_id
1 'polypeptide(L)'
;MADDHLFDESAYRSELVNRGIPPADAALTAANMARARATRPGLKSSPAGSIALPPKGTELFDDSAPAHEKAPGSKVRRTTSLQKSDPGALTKRQRMLIEEALMIEEEEAGVAGATGYLARTLAQATLPHSDPKLPLGHIYSRDTGKLTLTVSPTSKRYGIPYGSVPRMILAWICTEAVYTKERTLSLGHSQAEFLEKVGLHSNGRDIKRFRDQSMRLFKAVISIEYVDDHVDSSKRLMISDQSNVFWHPKSMDHKAIWESTLELSQRFFDEILSAPVPIKMEVCHALTKSPFAMDIYAWITYACTSSASPGAARP
;
A
#
# COMPACT_ATOMS: atom_id res chain seq x y z
N MET A 1 -32.60 -19.84 -30.97
CA MET A 1 -32.86 -18.59 -31.70
C MET A 1 -32.10 -17.50 -30.97
N ALA A 2 -31.05 -16.97 -31.59
CA ALA A 2 -30.14 -16.00 -31.00
C ALA A 2 -30.64 -14.59 -31.34
N ASP A 3 -31.04 -13.83 -30.32
CA ASP A 3 -31.26 -12.38 -30.46
C ASP A 3 -29.93 -11.68 -30.17
N ASP A 4 -29.22 -11.35 -31.25
CA ASP A 4 -27.98 -10.57 -31.22
C ASP A 4 -28.37 -9.08 -31.34
N HIS A 5 -28.56 -8.41 -30.20
CA HIS A 5 -28.82 -6.98 -30.17
C HIS A 5 -27.53 -6.20 -30.51
N LEU A 6 -27.28 -6.04 -31.80
CA LEU A 6 -26.25 -5.15 -32.33
C LEU A 6 -26.53 -3.70 -31.88
N PHE A 7 -25.54 -3.03 -31.30
CA PHE A 7 -25.67 -1.65 -30.85
C PHE A 7 -25.82 -0.69 -32.05
N ASP A 8 -26.95 0.00 -32.15
CA ASP A 8 -27.19 1.01 -33.18
C ASP A 8 -26.67 2.40 -32.73
N GLU A 9 -25.55 2.80 -33.32
CA GLU A 9 -24.88 4.08 -33.06
C GLU A 9 -25.74 5.29 -33.45
N SER A 10 -26.55 5.15 -34.51
CA SER A 10 -27.35 6.24 -35.07
C SER A 10 -28.56 6.59 -34.20
N ALA A 11 -29.21 5.57 -33.65
CA ALA A 11 -30.31 5.71 -32.69
C ALA A 11 -29.81 6.36 -31.39
N TYR A 12 -28.67 5.91 -30.87
CA TYR A 12 -28.07 6.45 -29.64
C TYR A 12 -27.63 7.92 -29.81
N ARG A 13 -27.04 8.27 -30.96
CA ARG A 13 -26.69 9.66 -31.28
C ARG A 13 -27.93 10.57 -31.26
N SER A 14 -29.03 10.12 -31.84
CA SER A 14 -30.28 10.88 -31.91
C SER A 14 -30.89 11.10 -30.53
N GLU A 15 -30.78 10.11 -29.64
CA GLU A 15 -31.20 10.23 -28.25
C GLU A 15 -30.37 11.28 -27.47
N LEU A 16 -29.06 11.33 -27.69
CA LEU A 16 -28.18 12.32 -27.06
C LEU A 16 -28.50 13.75 -27.52
N VAL A 17 -28.82 13.94 -28.80
CA VAL A 17 -29.25 15.23 -29.34
C VAL A 17 -30.59 15.66 -28.73
N ASN A 18 -31.55 14.73 -28.62
CA ASN A 18 -32.83 15.00 -27.96
C ASN A 18 -32.69 15.35 -26.47
N ARG A 19 -31.61 14.89 -25.82
CA ARG A 19 -31.26 15.24 -24.44
C ARG A 19 -30.46 16.56 -24.33
N GLY A 20 -30.30 17.30 -25.42
CA GLY A 20 -29.72 18.64 -25.44
C GLY A 20 -28.20 18.69 -25.62
N ILE A 21 -27.56 17.58 -26.02
CA ILE A 21 -26.11 17.56 -26.30
C ILE A 21 -25.87 18.10 -27.72
N PRO A 22 -24.87 19.00 -27.92
CA PRO A 22 -24.52 19.48 -29.25
C PRO A 22 -24.25 18.33 -30.24
N PRO A 23 -24.66 18.46 -31.51
CA PRO A 23 -24.66 17.34 -32.47
C PRO A 23 -23.27 16.82 -32.83
N ALA A 24 -22.21 17.61 -32.62
CA ALA A 24 -20.82 17.21 -32.78
C ALA A 24 -20.34 16.33 -31.61
N ASP A 25 -20.66 16.71 -30.38
CA ASP A 25 -20.28 15.99 -29.16
C ASP A 25 -21.07 14.69 -29.00
N ALA A 26 -22.34 14.69 -29.41
CA ALA A 26 -23.19 13.51 -29.46
C ALA A 26 -22.64 12.44 -30.43
N ALA A 27 -22.10 12.86 -31.58
CA ALA A 27 -21.48 11.96 -32.55
C ALA A 27 -20.23 11.28 -31.99
N LEU A 28 -19.37 12.08 -31.35
CA LEU A 28 -18.10 11.61 -30.77
C LEU A 28 -18.37 10.62 -29.61
N THR A 29 -19.39 10.91 -28.81
CA THR A 29 -19.83 10.04 -27.69
C THR A 29 -20.42 8.72 -28.17
N ALA A 30 -21.25 8.74 -29.22
CA ALA A 30 -21.84 7.53 -29.80
C ALA A 30 -20.78 6.61 -30.43
N ALA A 31 -19.83 7.18 -31.19
CA ALA A 31 -18.72 6.45 -31.79
C ALA A 31 -17.80 5.81 -30.74
N ASN A 32 -17.53 6.51 -29.64
CA ASN A 32 -16.75 5.96 -28.53
C ASN A 32 -17.48 4.81 -27.81
N MET A 33 -18.80 4.91 -27.65
CA MET A 33 -19.62 3.84 -27.06
C MET A 33 -19.69 2.59 -27.96
N ALA A 34 -19.79 2.77 -29.29
CA ALA A 34 -19.73 1.66 -30.24
C ALA A 34 -18.38 0.92 -30.17
N ARG A 35 -17.28 1.66 -30.16
CA ARG A 35 -15.90 1.10 -30.01
C ARG A 35 -15.69 0.38 -28.68
N ALA A 36 -16.23 0.93 -27.59
CA ALA A 36 -16.13 0.32 -26.26
C ALA A 36 -16.92 -1.00 -26.15
N ARG A 37 -18.06 -1.11 -26.84
CA ARG A 37 -18.86 -2.35 -26.89
C ARG A 37 -18.26 -3.40 -27.82
N ALA A 38 -17.66 -3.00 -28.95
CA ALA A 38 -16.96 -3.91 -29.85
C ALA A 38 -15.72 -4.58 -29.21
N THR A 39 -15.07 -3.92 -28.24
CA THR A 39 -13.87 -4.44 -27.56
C THR A 39 -14.19 -5.36 -26.36
N ARG A 40 -15.45 -5.45 -25.91
CA ARG A 40 -15.90 -6.31 -24.81
C ARG A 40 -17.35 -6.80 -25.03
N PRO A 41 -17.56 -7.94 -25.72
CA PRO A 41 -18.89 -8.51 -25.85
C PRO A 41 -19.35 -9.07 -24.49
N GLY A 42 -20.35 -8.45 -23.86
CA GLY A 42 -20.98 -8.96 -22.62
C GLY A 42 -21.43 -7.94 -21.58
N LEU A 43 -21.29 -6.64 -21.80
CA LEU A 43 -21.77 -5.64 -20.84
C LEU A 43 -23.30 -5.43 -20.99
N LYS A 44 -24.10 -6.09 -20.15
CA LYS A 44 -25.56 -5.89 -20.07
C LYS A 44 -25.89 -4.46 -19.64
N SER A 45 -26.89 -3.86 -20.27
CA SER A 45 -27.43 -2.54 -19.93
C SER A 45 -28.09 -2.53 -18.55
N SER A 46 -27.71 -1.59 -17.68
CA SER A 46 -28.51 -1.22 -16.51
C SER A 46 -29.29 0.05 -16.83
N PRO A 47 -30.60 0.15 -16.49
CA PRO A 47 -31.39 1.32 -16.83
C PRO A 47 -31.09 2.50 -15.89
N ALA A 48 -31.22 3.69 -16.46
CA ALA A 48 -31.32 5.03 -15.86
C ALA A 48 -31.06 5.18 -14.35
N GLY A 49 -29.86 5.70 -14.01
CA GLY A 49 -29.59 6.38 -12.74
C GLY A 49 -29.24 7.84 -13.03
N SER A 50 -30.01 8.77 -12.48
CA SER A 50 -29.93 10.22 -12.66
C SER A 50 -28.61 10.80 -12.14
N ILE A 51 -27.94 11.60 -12.97
CA ILE A 51 -26.90 12.54 -12.52
C ILE A 51 -27.56 13.91 -12.44
N ALA A 52 -27.70 14.45 -11.24
CA ALA A 52 -28.14 15.82 -11.00
C ALA A 52 -26.98 16.81 -11.17
N LEU A 53 -27.21 17.92 -11.86
CA LEU A 53 -26.30 19.08 -11.91
C LEU A 53 -26.84 20.22 -11.03
N PRO A 54 -25.97 21.04 -10.40
CA PRO A 54 -26.38 22.25 -9.70
C PRO A 54 -26.77 23.39 -10.67
N PRO A 55 -27.64 24.33 -10.24
CA PRO A 55 -28.21 25.36 -11.10
C PRO A 55 -27.25 26.54 -11.40
N LYS A 56 -27.41 27.12 -12.60
CA LYS A 56 -26.68 28.31 -13.08
C LYS A 56 -27.52 29.58 -12.91
N GLY A 57 -26.86 30.62 -12.38
CA GLY A 57 -27.03 32.00 -12.82
C GLY A 57 -27.34 33.02 -11.73
N THR A 58 -26.44 33.99 -11.48
CA THR A 58 -26.77 35.43 -11.49
C THR A 58 -25.47 36.27 -11.63
N GLU A 59 -25.34 36.86 -12.83
CA GLU A 59 -24.92 38.22 -13.22
C GLU A 59 -23.77 39.06 -12.60
N LEU A 60 -23.13 39.80 -13.54
CA LEU A 60 -22.58 41.17 -13.51
C LEU A 60 -21.28 41.45 -12.73
N PHE A 61 -20.19 41.75 -13.45
CA PHE A 61 -19.31 42.90 -13.14
C PHE A 61 -18.53 43.38 -14.39
N ASP A 62 -18.99 44.56 -14.82
CA ASP A 62 -18.45 45.72 -15.54
C ASP A 62 -17.13 45.71 -16.36
N ASP A 63 -17.23 46.37 -17.51
CA ASP A 63 -16.22 46.73 -18.51
C ASP A 63 -15.66 48.14 -18.19
N SER A 64 -14.35 48.31 -18.00
CA SER A 64 -13.67 49.62 -18.13
C SER A 64 -12.13 49.55 -18.23
N ALA A 65 -11.63 49.68 -19.47
CA ALA A 65 -10.41 50.37 -19.94
C ALA A 65 -8.98 49.84 -19.61
N PRO A 66 -7.92 50.26 -20.37
CA PRO A 66 -7.80 50.51 -21.80
C PRO A 66 -6.67 49.69 -22.48
N ALA A 67 -6.56 49.86 -23.81
CA ALA A 67 -5.68 49.15 -24.72
C ALA A 67 -4.16 49.32 -24.45
N HIS A 68 -3.41 48.21 -24.56
CA HIS A 68 -1.98 48.24 -24.85
C HIS A 68 -1.64 47.41 -26.10
N GLU A 69 -0.94 48.08 -27.01
CA GLU A 69 -0.38 47.66 -28.28
C GLU A 69 0.22 46.24 -28.33
N LYS A 70 -0.10 45.52 -29.42
CA LYS A 70 0.59 44.29 -29.82
C LYS A 70 1.96 44.62 -30.43
N ALA A 71 3.03 44.19 -29.78
CA ALA A 71 4.36 44.04 -30.38
C ALA A 71 4.54 42.59 -30.95
N PRO A 72 5.36 42.38 -31.99
CA PRO A 72 5.33 41.18 -32.81
C PRO A 72 5.94 39.96 -32.10
N GLY A 73 5.28 38.81 -32.26
CA GLY A 73 5.69 37.55 -31.65
C GLY A 73 6.93 36.93 -32.30
N SER A 74 7.96 36.67 -31.50
CA SER A 74 8.92 35.61 -31.79
C SER A 74 8.36 34.27 -31.31
N LYS A 75 8.17 33.32 -32.23
CA LYS A 75 7.77 31.95 -31.90
C LYS A 75 8.98 31.20 -31.34
N VAL A 76 9.26 31.35 -30.04
CA VAL A 76 10.12 30.38 -29.34
C VAL A 76 9.26 29.18 -28.95
N ARG A 77 9.35 28.13 -29.77
CA ARG A 77 8.83 26.80 -29.48
C ARG A 77 9.53 26.27 -28.23
N ARG A 78 8.91 26.43 -27.04
CA ARG A 78 9.32 25.72 -25.83
C ARG A 78 9.09 24.24 -26.05
N THR A 79 10.12 23.53 -26.50
CA THR A 79 10.21 22.09 -26.36
C THR A 79 10.49 21.81 -24.88
N THR A 80 9.45 21.64 -24.08
CA THR A 80 9.59 21.01 -22.76
C THR A 80 9.90 19.54 -23.00
N SER A 81 11.18 19.22 -23.15
CA SER A 81 11.67 17.85 -23.04
C SER A 81 11.34 17.39 -21.62
N LEU A 82 10.33 16.52 -21.47
CA LEU A 82 10.15 15.71 -20.27
C LEU A 82 11.36 14.78 -20.19
N GLN A 83 12.46 15.25 -19.60
CA GLN A 83 13.58 14.40 -19.25
C GLN A 83 13.05 13.34 -18.30
N LYS A 84 13.09 12.08 -18.77
CA LYS A 84 12.82 10.91 -17.97
C LYS A 84 13.81 10.92 -16.81
N SER A 85 13.31 11.14 -15.59
CA SER A 85 14.13 11.09 -14.38
C SER A 85 14.86 9.76 -14.30
N ASP A 86 16.17 9.79 -14.02
CA ASP A 86 17.01 8.61 -13.89
C ASP A 86 16.36 7.57 -12.95
N PRO A 87 16.36 6.28 -13.30
CA PRO A 87 15.73 5.21 -12.52
C PRO A 87 16.38 4.97 -11.14
N GLY A 88 17.45 5.69 -10.80
CA GLY A 88 18.10 5.67 -9.49
C GLY A 88 18.17 7.03 -8.76
N ALA A 89 17.60 8.09 -9.34
CA ALA A 89 17.66 9.41 -8.71
C ALA A 89 16.64 9.52 -7.57
N LEU A 90 17.14 9.61 -6.33
CA LEU A 90 16.32 9.88 -5.16
C LEU A 90 15.53 11.19 -5.36
N THR A 91 14.21 11.10 -5.22
CA THR A 91 13.33 12.27 -5.23
C THR A 91 13.74 13.24 -4.13
N LYS A 92 13.44 14.54 -4.30
CA LYS A 92 13.77 15.57 -3.30
C LYS A 92 13.25 15.21 -1.90
N ARG A 93 12.06 14.60 -1.84
CA ARG A 93 11.45 14.10 -0.61
C ARG A 93 12.23 12.93 -0.01
N GLN A 94 12.71 11.98 -0.82
CA GLN A 94 13.53 10.87 -0.33
C GLN A 94 14.89 11.34 0.18
N ARG A 95 15.54 12.29 -0.51
CA ARG A 95 16.79 12.91 -0.03
C ARG A 95 16.61 13.62 1.29
N MET A 96 15.56 14.43 1.40
CA MET A 96 15.25 15.15 2.64
C MET A 96 15.00 14.19 3.81
N LEU A 97 14.30 13.08 3.58
CA LEU A 97 14.07 12.07 4.63
C LEU A 97 15.33 11.27 4.99
N ILE A 98 16.23 11.03 4.03
CA ILE A 98 17.52 10.39 4.28
C ILE A 98 18.44 11.34 5.06
N GLU A 99 18.48 12.61 4.68
CA GLU A 99 19.25 13.66 5.35
C GLU A 99 18.73 13.91 6.77
N GLU A 100 17.40 13.93 6.95
CA GLU A 100 16.78 14.00 8.28
C GLU A 100 17.05 12.74 9.12
N ALA A 101 17.12 11.56 8.50
CA ALA A 101 17.51 10.34 9.20
C ALA A 101 19.00 10.35 9.62
N LEU A 102 19.87 10.97 8.81
CA LEU A 102 21.31 11.15 9.09
C LEU A 102 21.57 12.18 10.19
N MET A 103 20.85 13.31 10.19
CA MET A 103 20.95 14.33 11.24
C MET A 103 20.58 13.79 12.62
N ILE A 104 19.77 12.74 12.66
CA ILE A 104 19.39 12.06 13.90
C ILE A 104 20.50 11.15 14.39
N GLU A 105 21.38 10.61 13.52
CA GLU A 105 22.55 9.84 13.96
C GLU A 105 23.52 10.67 14.83
N GLU A 106 23.50 12.01 14.73
CA GLU A 106 24.35 12.92 15.51
C GLU A 106 23.81 13.25 16.92
N GLU A 107 22.52 13.06 17.20
CA GLU A 107 21.89 13.39 18.49
C GLU A 107 21.47 12.13 19.26
N GLU A 108 22.43 11.35 19.81
CA GLU A 108 22.19 10.22 20.75
C GLU A 108 20.89 9.41 20.49
N ALA A 109 20.70 8.93 19.27
CA ALA A 109 19.37 8.61 18.73
C ALA A 109 19.03 7.12 18.62
N GLY A 110 18.92 6.42 19.74
CA GLY A 110 18.16 5.16 19.78
C GLY A 110 16.66 5.37 20.01
N VAL A 111 16.29 6.47 20.65
CA VAL A 111 14.94 6.66 21.22
C VAL A 111 14.36 8.05 20.93
N ALA A 112 15.20 9.07 20.79
CA ALA A 112 14.76 10.43 20.47
C ALA A 112 14.27 10.50 19.01
N GLY A 113 12.96 10.49 18.80
CA GLY A 113 12.32 10.65 17.49
C GLY A 113 11.87 9.37 16.77
N ALA A 114 11.99 8.20 17.41
CA ALA A 114 11.40 6.97 16.89
C ALA A 114 9.86 7.03 16.98
N THR A 115 9.18 6.87 15.84
CA THR A 115 7.71 6.88 15.76
C THR A 115 7.12 5.48 15.57
N GLY A 116 7.97 4.46 15.47
CA GLY A 116 7.59 3.06 15.44
C GLY A 116 8.75 2.13 15.75
N TYR A 117 8.45 0.84 15.79
CA TYR A 117 9.41 -0.21 16.09
C TYR A 117 9.26 -1.38 15.12
N LEU A 118 10.35 -2.11 14.90
CA LEU A 118 10.38 -3.34 14.11
C LEU A 118 11.19 -4.42 14.84
N ALA A 119 10.79 -5.68 14.72
CA ALA A 119 11.62 -6.79 15.21
C ALA A 119 12.93 -6.87 14.41
N ARG A 120 14.06 -7.16 15.08
CA ARG A 120 15.38 -7.31 14.43
C ARG A 120 15.37 -8.35 13.32
N THR A 121 14.67 -9.45 13.59
CA THR A 121 14.43 -10.53 12.64
C THR A 121 13.82 -10.00 11.34
N LEU A 122 12.82 -9.11 11.41
CA LEU A 122 12.15 -8.54 10.24
C LEU A 122 12.97 -7.46 9.54
N ALA A 123 13.88 -6.77 10.25
CA ALA A 123 14.82 -5.83 9.63
C ALA A 123 15.86 -6.55 8.76
N GLN A 124 16.21 -7.80 9.10
CA GLN A 124 17.13 -8.63 8.34
C GLN A 124 16.40 -9.54 7.32
N ALA A 125 15.22 -10.03 7.67
CA ALA A 125 14.43 -11.00 6.91
C ALA A 125 13.33 -10.32 6.08
N THR A 126 13.68 -9.93 4.86
CA THR A 126 12.79 -9.12 4.02
C THR A 126 11.80 -9.99 3.23
N LEU A 127 10.52 -9.62 3.25
CA LEU A 127 9.47 -10.22 2.41
C LEU A 127 9.77 -10.05 0.91
N PRO A 128 9.09 -10.79 0.00
CA PRO A 128 9.20 -10.54 -1.43
C PRO A 128 8.90 -9.07 -1.79
N HIS A 129 9.73 -8.49 -2.66
CA HIS A 129 9.54 -7.14 -3.18
C HIS A 129 8.30 -7.05 -4.09
N SER A 130 8.11 -8.06 -4.93
CA SER A 130 7.01 -8.19 -5.89
C SER A 130 6.31 -9.53 -5.72
N ASP A 131 5.15 -9.70 -6.36
CA ASP A 131 4.46 -10.98 -6.36
C ASP A 131 5.40 -12.05 -6.92
N PRO A 132 5.75 -13.10 -6.14
CA PRO A 132 6.64 -14.14 -6.61
C PRO A 132 5.98 -15.02 -7.70
N LYS A 133 4.69 -14.80 -8.02
CA LYS A 133 3.91 -15.55 -9.02
C LYS A 133 3.96 -17.06 -8.80
N LEU A 134 4.11 -17.46 -7.54
CA LEU A 134 4.09 -18.85 -7.15
C LEU A 134 2.66 -19.40 -7.24
N PRO A 135 2.48 -20.67 -7.65
CA PRO A 135 1.18 -21.30 -7.59
C PRO A 135 0.68 -21.33 -6.14
N LEU A 136 -0.64 -21.24 -5.95
CA LEU A 136 -1.26 -21.22 -4.62
C LEU A 136 -0.84 -22.47 -3.82
N GLY A 137 -0.49 -22.28 -2.55
CA GLY A 137 -0.02 -23.35 -1.67
C GLY A 137 1.51 -23.58 -1.67
N HIS A 138 2.27 -22.94 -2.57
CA HIS A 138 3.73 -23.07 -2.58
C HIS A 138 4.39 -22.18 -1.53
N ILE A 139 5.50 -22.68 -0.99
CA ILE A 139 6.33 -22.00 0.00
C ILE A 139 7.29 -21.06 -0.71
N TYR A 140 7.49 -19.87 -0.16
CA TYR A 140 8.56 -18.96 -0.55
C TYR A 140 9.69 -19.05 0.47
N SER A 141 10.92 -19.18 0.01
CA SER A 141 12.11 -19.12 0.87
C SER A 141 13.13 -18.13 0.31
N ARG A 142 13.82 -17.42 1.20
CA ARG A 142 14.92 -16.53 0.87
C ARG A 142 16.02 -16.67 1.91
N ASP A 143 17.22 -16.95 1.41
CA ASP A 143 18.44 -17.04 2.20
C ASP A 143 19.25 -15.74 2.09
N THR A 144 19.74 -15.25 3.23
CA THR A 144 20.62 -14.07 3.37
C THR A 144 21.98 -14.50 3.95
N GLY A 145 22.32 -15.79 3.88
CA GLY A 145 23.55 -16.41 4.39
C GLY A 145 23.49 -16.72 5.88
N LYS A 146 23.14 -15.73 6.71
CA LYS A 146 23.02 -15.88 8.17
C LYS A 146 21.63 -16.26 8.65
N LEU A 147 20.63 -16.02 7.79
CA LEU A 147 19.24 -16.30 8.11
C LEU A 147 18.50 -16.79 6.86
N THR A 148 17.58 -17.71 7.07
CA THR A 148 16.62 -18.15 6.06
C THR A 148 15.22 -17.73 6.47
N LEU A 149 14.58 -16.91 5.64
CA LEU A 149 13.17 -16.57 5.77
C LEU A 149 12.34 -17.55 4.95
N THR A 150 11.40 -18.22 5.59
CA THR A 150 10.42 -19.08 4.93
C THR A 150 9.01 -18.55 5.18
N VAL A 151 8.22 -18.48 4.11
CA VAL A 151 6.82 -18.02 4.14
C VAL A 151 5.95 -19.10 3.51
N SER A 152 5.08 -19.70 4.31
CA SER A 152 4.18 -20.77 3.91
C SER A 152 2.73 -20.29 3.95
N PRO A 153 1.98 -20.34 2.84
CA PRO A 153 0.58 -19.94 2.85
C PRO A 153 -0.28 -21.04 3.49
N THR A 154 -1.11 -20.68 4.47
CA THR A 154 -2.03 -21.62 5.14
C THR A 154 -3.36 -21.75 4.40
N SER A 155 -3.66 -20.82 3.48
CA SER A 155 -4.91 -20.79 2.73
C SER A 155 -4.70 -21.08 1.25
N LYS A 156 -5.52 -21.95 0.66
CA LYS A 156 -5.57 -22.15 -0.80
C LYS A 156 -6.06 -20.92 -1.58
N ARG A 157 -6.63 -19.92 -0.89
CA ARG A 157 -7.16 -18.69 -1.52
C ARG A 157 -6.17 -17.54 -1.56
N TYR A 158 -5.19 -17.52 -0.64
CA TYR A 158 -4.25 -16.43 -0.48
C TYR A 158 -2.83 -16.92 -0.70
N GLY A 159 -2.07 -16.22 -1.53
CA GLY A 159 -0.66 -16.52 -1.77
C GLY A 159 0.27 -15.87 -0.74
N ILE A 160 1.54 -15.75 -1.10
CA ILE A 160 2.57 -15.12 -0.26
C ILE A 160 2.31 -13.60 -0.15
N PRO A 161 2.48 -12.99 1.04
CA PRO A 161 2.47 -11.53 1.20
C PRO A 161 3.69 -10.89 0.53
N TYR A 162 3.49 -9.77 -0.17
CA TYR A 162 4.57 -9.07 -0.87
C TYR A 162 4.36 -7.54 -0.93
N GLY A 163 5.44 -6.82 -1.21
CA GLY A 163 5.42 -5.38 -1.40
C GLY A 163 5.30 -4.58 -0.11
N SER A 164 4.93 -3.31 -0.24
CA SER A 164 4.99 -2.33 0.87
C SER A 164 3.90 -2.52 1.92
N VAL A 165 2.70 -2.96 1.54
CA VAL A 165 1.57 -3.08 2.48
C VAL A 165 1.88 -4.05 3.64
N PRO A 166 2.31 -5.31 3.41
CA PRO A 166 2.65 -6.21 4.52
C PRO A 166 3.75 -5.65 5.43
N ARG A 167 4.73 -4.93 4.87
CA ARG A 167 5.81 -4.30 5.64
C ARG A 167 5.30 -3.21 6.57
N MET A 168 4.39 -2.35 6.07
CA MET A 168 3.73 -1.35 6.90
C MET A 168 2.90 -1.98 8.02
N ILE A 169 2.19 -3.07 7.71
CA ILE A 169 1.41 -3.81 8.72
C ILE A 169 2.33 -4.41 9.77
N LEU A 170 3.45 -5.03 9.38
CA LEU A 170 4.42 -5.59 10.33
C LEU A 170 5.07 -4.50 11.21
N ALA A 171 5.41 -3.35 10.63
CA ALA A 171 5.90 -2.20 11.39
C ALA A 171 4.85 -1.73 12.41
N TRP A 172 3.59 -1.60 12.02
CA TRP A 172 2.50 -1.25 12.94
C TRP A 172 2.33 -2.32 14.04
N ILE A 173 2.30 -3.62 13.71
CA ILE A 173 2.18 -4.71 14.68
C ILE A 173 3.28 -4.65 15.73
N CYS A 174 4.54 -4.50 15.30
CA CYS A 174 5.68 -4.43 16.22
C CYS A 174 5.58 -3.18 17.10
N THR A 175 5.18 -2.06 16.51
CA THR A 175 4.99 -0.79 17.22
C THR A 175 3.91 -0.89 18.30
N GLU A 176 2.74 -1.41 17.95
CA GLU A 176 1.65 -1.63 18.90
C GLU A 176 2.05 -2.60 20.01
N ALA A 177 2.72 -3.72 19.68
CA ALA A 177 3.18 -4.68 20.68
C ALA A 177 4.16 -4.06 21.69
N VAL A 178 5.04 -3.15 21.25
CA VAL A 178 5.95 -2.41 22.14
C VAL A 178 5.18 -1.41 23.02
N TYR A 179 4.19 -0.71 22.45
CA TYR A 179 3.41 0.29 23.18
C TYR A 179 2.44 -0.32 24.20
N THR A 180 1.63 -1.29 23.78
CA THR A 180 0.62 -1.92 24.63
C THR A 180 1.24 -2.93 25.58
N LYS A 181 2.37 -3.55 25.19
CA LYS A 181 2.96 -4.72 25.86
C LYS A 181 1.95 -5.86 26.00
N GLU A 182 1.03 -5.96 25.04
CA GLU A 182 0.04 -7.02 24.95
C GLU A 182 0.29 -7.88 23.72
N ARG A 183 0.06 -9.18 23.89
CA ARG A 183 0.19 -10.17 22.81
C ARG A 183 -1.00 -10.17 21.85
N THR A 184 -2.16 -9.71 22.31
CA THR A 184 -3.39 -9.62 21.53
C THR A 184 -3.62 -8.19 21.09
N LEU A 185 -3.47 -7.92 19.80
CA LEU A 185 -3.59 -6.58 19.23
C LEU A 185 -5.00 -6.35 18.65
N SER A 186 -5.55 -5.17 18.90
CA SER A 186 -6.84 -4.75 18.33
C SER A 186 -6.64 -4.03 16.99
N LEU A 187 -7.01 -4.70 15.90
CA LEU A 187 -6.97 -4.14 14.55
C LEU A 187 -8.09 -3.11 14.30
N GLY A 188 -9.08 -3.03 15.21
CA GLY A 188 -10.23 -2.14 15.12
C GLY A 188 -11.52 -2.83 14.65
N HIS A 189 -12.53 -2.00 14.44
CA HIS A 189 -13.90 -2.39 14.11
C HIS A 189 -14.16 -2.47 12.61
N SER A 190 -13.24 -2.01 11.77
CA SER A 190 -13.40 -2.10 10.32
C SER A 190 -12.06 -2.12 9.59
N GLN A 191 -12.09 -2.59 8.33
CA GLN A 191 -10.91 -2.56 7.48
C GLN A 191 -10.42 -1.13 7.22
N ALA A 192 -11.35 -0.17 7.19
CA ALA A 192 -11.04 1.25 7.00
C ALA A 192 -10.30 1.81 8.23
N GLU A 193 -10.77 1.48 9.43
CA GLU A 193 -10.11 1.85 10.68
C GLU A 193 -8.71 1.24 10.77
N PHE A 194 -8.55 -0.03 10.41
CA PHE A 194 -7.22 -0.65 10.41
C PHE A 194 -6.28 0.01 9.39
N LEU A 195 -6.80 0.36 8.21
CA LEU A 195 -6.04 1.05 7.17
C LEU A 195 -5.60 2.46 7.63
N GLU A 196 -6.44 3.15 8.40
CA GLU A 196 -6.13 4.44 9.03
C GLU A 196 -5.08 4.29 10.15
N LYS A 197 -5.21 3.29 11.03
CA LYS A 197 -4.21 2.97 12.06
C LYS A 197 -2.82 2.69 11.48
N VAL A 198 -2.77 2.00 10.33
CA VAL A 198 -1.52 1.74 9.61
C VAL A 198 -1.01 2.99 8.87
N GLY A 199 -1.81 4.05 8.74
CA GLY A 199 -1.47 5.33 8.11
C GLY A 199 -1.49 5.33 6.57
N LEU A 200 -2.31 4.48 5.96
CA LEU A 200 -2.43 4.38 4.50
C LEU A 200 -3.67 5.15 3.99
N HIS A 201 -3.62 5.59 2.73
CA HIS A 201 -4.71 6.37 2.13
C HIS A 201 -5.89 5.49 1.71
N SER A 202 -7.11 5.97 1.90
CA SER A 202 -8.37 5.24 1.72
C SER A 202 -8.94 5.29 0.29
N ASN A 203 -8.08 5.24 -0.73
CA ASN A 203 -8.57 5.15 -2.12
C ASN A 203 -9.11 3.74 -2.40
N GLY A 204 -10.16 3.60 -3.22
CA GLY A 204 -10.80 2.30 -3.49
C GLY A 204 -9.85 1.21 -4.01
N ARG A 205 -8.84 1.58 -4.81
CA ARG A 205 -7.78 0.66 -5.26
C ARG A 205 -6.89 0.20 -4.10
N ASP A 206 -6.50 1.14 -3.25
CA ASP A 206 -5.59 0.90 -2.13
C ASP A 206 -6.28 0.09 -1.03
N ILE A 207 -7.57 0.30 -0.78
CA ILE A 207 -8.39 -0.52 0.12
C ILE A 207 -8.43 -1.98 -0.35
N LYS A 208 -8.64 -2.23 -1.64
CA LYS A 208 -8.67 -3.61 -2.17
C LYS A 208 -7.31 -4.28 -2.06
N ARG A 209 -6.24 -3.55 -2.39
CA ARG A 209 -4.85 -4.04 -2.28
C ARG A 209 -4.47 -4.30 -0.84
N PHE A 210 -4.84 -3.41 0.07
CA PHE A 210 -4.63 -3.55 1.49
C PHE A 210 -5.28 -4.82 1.99
N ARG A 211 -6.58 -5.00 1.75
CA ARG A 211 -7.30 -6.22 2.14
C ARG A 211 -6.63 -7.49 1.65
N ASP A 212 -6.25 -7.54 0.37
CA ASP A 212 -5.60 -8.72 -0.21
C ASP A 212 -4.28 -9.03 0.49
N GLN A 213 -3.42 -8.03 0.68
CA GLN A 213 -2.11 -8.20 1.30
C GLN A 213 -2.19 -8.47 2.81
N SER A 214 -3.12 -7.83 3.53
CA SER A 214 -3.38 -8.14 4.94
C SER A 214 -3.83 -9.58 5.10
N MET A 215 -4.75 -10.06 4.25
CA MET A 215 -5.20 -11.45 4.31
C MET A 215 -4.11 -12.45 3.94
N ARG A 216 -3.24 -12.12 2.97
CA ARG A 216 -2.04 -12.92 2.68
C ARG A 216 -1.09 -12.99 3.86
N LEU A 217 -0.86 -11.87 4.55
CA LEU A 217 0.01 -11.81 5.72
C LEU A 217 -0.56 -12.62 6.89
N PHE A 218 -1.81 -12.37 7.28
CA PHE A 218 -2.45 -13.04 8.41
C PHE A 218 -2.78 -14.52 8.17
N LYS A 219 -2.83 -14.96 6.90
CA LYS A 219 -3.02 -16.37 6.52
C LYS A 219 -1.72 -17.05 6.06
N ALA A 220 -0.56 -16.42 6.27
CA ALA A 220 0.73 -17.03 6.04
C ALA A 220 1.43 -17.33 7.36
N VAL A 221 2.10 -18.47 7.42
CA VAL A 221 3.09 -18.78 8.44
C VAL A 221 4.43 -18.24 7.96
N ILE A 222 4.96 -17.27 8.69
CA ILE A 222 6.30 -16.75 8.47
C ILE A 222 7.20 -17.37 9.54
N SER A 223 8.23 -18.07 9.10
CA SER A 223 9.26 -18.66 9.96
C SER A 223 10.62 -18.16 9.55
N ILE A 224 11.41 -17.75 10.52
CA ILE A 224 12.81 -17.37 10.32
C ILE A 224 13.67 -18.44 10.97
N GLU A 225 14.77 -18.81 10.33
CA GLU A 225 15.79 -19.75 10.80
C GLU A 225 17.14 -19.06 10.76
N TYR A 226 17.92 -19.18 11.85
CA TYR A 226 19.29 -18.68 11.94
C TYR A 226 20.24 -19.83 11.67
N VAL A 227 21.22 -19.61 10.80
CA VAL A 227 22.31 -20.55 10.56
C VAL A 227 23.51 -20.04 11.33
N ASP A 228 23.94 -20.81 12.32
CA ASP A 228 25.15 -20.57 13.10
C ASP A 228 26.18 -21.65 12.75
N ASP A 229 27.41 -21.24 12.46
CA ASP A 229 28.50 -22.11 11.99
C ASP A 229 28.98 -23.08 13.08
N HIS A 230 28.63 -22.83 14.35
CA HIS A 230 29.15 -23.58 15.49
C HIS A 230 28.15 -24.53 16.15
N VAL A 231 26.84 -24.33 15.97
CA VAL A 231 25.78 -25.20 16.51
C VAL A 231 24.59 -25.19 15.54
N ASP A 232 24.15 -26.37 15.10
CA ASP A 232 22.97 -26.57 14.24
C ASP A 232 21.68 -26.21 15.01
N SER A 233 21.47 -24.92 15.27
CA SER A 233 20.47 -24.38 16.18
C SER A 233 19.43 -23.55 15.42
N SER A 234 18.52 -24.24 14.75
CA SER A 234 17.39 -23.63 14.04
C SER A 234 16.36 -23.04 15.03
N LYS A 235 16.48 -21.75 15.35
CA LYS A 235 15.41 -21.02 16.07
C LYS A 235 14.29 -20.67 15.09
N ARG A 236 13.12 -21.32 15.23
CA ARG A 236 11.90 -20.98 14.47
C ARG A 236 11.09 -19.92 15.18
N LEU A 237 10.86 -18.81 14.50
CA LEU A 237 10.04 -17.69 14.99
C LEU A 237 8.76 -17.59 14.14
N MET A 238 7.61 -17.97 14.69
CA MET A 238 6.32 -17.78 14.04
C MET A 238 5.73 -16.42 14.41
N ILE A 239 5.16 -15.67 13.47
CA ILE A 239 4.64 -14.32 13.76
C ILE A 239 3.32 -14.33 14.57
N SER A 240 2.41 -15.26 14.28
CA SER A 240 1.09 -15.32 14.93
C SER A 240 0.67 -16.74 15.26
N ASP A 241 0.11 -16.95 16.45
CA ASP A 241 -0.49 -18.23 16.86
C ASP A 241 -1.93 -18.34 16.34
N GLN A 242 -2.69 -17.24 16.40
CA GLN A 242 -4.07 -17.17 15.92
C GLN A 242 -4.36 -15.84 15.20
N SER A 243 -5.15 -15.91 14.13
CA SER A 243 -5.63 -14.74 13.39
C SER A 243 -7.16 -14.76 13.36
N ASN A 244 -7.81 -13.94 14.18
CA ASN A 244 -9.27 -13.74 14.17
C ASN A 244 -9.61 -12.49 13.37
N VAL A 245 -9.32 -12.57 12.07
CA VAL A 245 -9.46 -11.45 11.15
C VAL A 245 -10.74 -11.62 10.35
N PHE A 246 -11.79 -10.91 10.76
CA PHE A 246 -13.14 -11.00 10.19
C PHE A 246 -13.51 -9.73 9.42
N TRP A 247 -13.07 -9.62 8.15
CA TRP A 247 -13.48 -8.53 7.25
C TRP A 247 -14.68 -8.91 6.36
N HIS A 248 -15.69 -9.60 6.90
CA HIS A 248 -16.85 -10.06 6.14
C HIS A 248 -18.16 -9.55 6.74
N PRO A 249 -18.95 -8.73 6.01
CA PRO A 249 -20.31 -8.40 6.40
C PRO A 249 -21.21 -9.58 6.05
N LYS A 250 -21.40 -10.52 6.98
CA LYS A 250 -22.42 -11.58 6.84
C LYS A 250 -23.09 -11.90 8.18
N SER A 251 -23.82 -10.93 8.70
CA SER A 251 -25.09 -11.18 9.37
C SER A 251 -25.91 -9.89 9.35
N MET A 252 -27.12 -9.96 8.78
CA MET A 252 -28.09 -8.86 8.79
C MET A 252 -28.79 -8.70 10.13
N ASP A 253 -28.51 -9.59 11.09
CA ASP A 253 -29.01 -9.53 12.44
C ASP A 253 -27.86 -9.38 13.43
N HIS A 254 -28.05 -8.40 14.31
CA HIS A 254 -27.23 -8.01 15.46
C HIS A 254 -25.99 -7.18 15.13
N LYS A 255 -25.82 -6.12 15.93
CA LYS A 255 -24.56 -5.42 16.23
C LYS A 255 -23.52 -6.44 16.72
N ALA A 256 -23.02 -7.31 15.84
CA ALA A 256 -21.83 -8.09 16.12
C ALA A 256 -20.74 -7.06 16.33
N ILE A 257 -20.23 -6.92 17.55
CA ILE A 257 -19.15 -6.01 17.87
C ILE A 257 -17.97 -6.46 17.01
N TRP A 258 -17.64 -5.69 15.98
CA TRP A 258 -16.56 -6.01 15.06
C TRP A 258 -15.27 -5.84 15.86
N GLU A 259 -14.63 -6.91 16.29
CA GLU A 259 -13.30 -6.85 16.90
C GLU A 259 -12.38 -7.76 16.11
N SER A 260 -11.68 -7.18 15.13
CA SER A 260 -10.61 -7.91 14.46
C SER A 260 -9.41 -7.90 15.39
N THR A 261 -9.07 -9.07 15.94
CA THR A 261 -7.94 -9.24 16.85
C THR A 261 -6.85 -10.11 16.21
N LEU A 262 -5.61 -9.79 16.54
CA LEU A 262 -4.44 -10.56 16.13
C LEU A 262 -3.68 -11.02 17.38
N GLU A 263 -3.53 -12.33 17.54
CA GLU A 263 -2.76 -12.90 18.64
C GLU A 263 -1.37 -13.29 18.14
N LEU A 264 -0.35 -12.56 18.64
CA LEU A 264 1.04 -12.83 18.31
C LEU A 264 1.51 -14.12 18.98
N SER A 265 2.49 -14.79 18.35
CA SER A 265 3.13 -15.91 19.06
C SER A 265 3.93 -15.39 20.24
N GLN A 266 4.01 -16.20 21.31
CA GLN A 266 4.80 -15.83 22.48
C GLN A 266 6.25 -15.49 22.09
N ARG A 267 6.88 -16.34 21.27
CA ARG A 267 8.28 -16.14 20.86
C ARG A 267 8.48 -14.87 20.03
N PHE A 268 7.54 -14.55 19.15
CA PHE A 268 7.64 -13.35 18.34
C PHE A 268 7.42 -12.08 19.16
N PHE A 269 6.46 -12.12 20.08
CA PHE A 269 6.24 -11.04 21.03
C PHE A 269 7.47 -10.79 21.90
N ASP A 270 8.08 -11.84 22.46
CA ASP A 270 9.32 -11.75 23.24
C ASP A 270 10.48 -11.20 22.39
N GLU A 271 10.60 -11.62 21.13
CA GLU A 271 11.62 -11.10 20.21
C GLU A 271 11.44 -9.60 19.95
N ILE A 272 10.19 -9.14 19.72
CA ILE A 272 9.89 -7.72 19.54
C ILE A 272 10.33 -6.92 20.77
N LEU A 273 9.98 -7.37 21.96
CA LEU A 273 10.29 -6.66 23.21
C LEU A 273 11.76 -6.72 23.60
N SER A 274 12.49 -7.76 23.19
CA SER A 274 13.88 -7.99 23.61
C SER A 274 14.84 -6.90 23.15
N ALA A 275 14.73 -6.47 21.90
CA ALA A 275 15.59 -5.46 21.29
C ALA A 275 14.90 -4.88 20.06
N PRO A 276 13.86 -4.04 20.23
CA PRO A 276 13.14 -3.46 19.11
C PRO A 276 14.04 -2.48 18.33
N VAL A 277 13.98 -2.56 17.01
CA VAL A 277 14.65 -1.61 16.12
C VAL A 277 13.77 -0.36 16.01
N PRO A 278 14.24 0.83 16.46
CA PRO A 278 13.51 2.07 16.30
C PRO A 278 13.40 2.42 14.82
N ILE A 279 12.22 2.81 14.35
CA ILE A 279 12.01 3.28 12.98
C ILE A 279 11.15 4.54 12.99
N LYS A 280 11.28 5.35 11.93
CA LYS A 280 10.35 6.44 11.66
C LYS A 280 9.24 5.95 10.73
N MET A 281 8.02 5.88 11.25
CA MET A 281 6.84 5.51 10.46
C MET A 281 6.65 6.46 9.26
N GLU A 282 6.93 7.75 9.44
CA GLU A 282 6.85 8.76 8.36
C GLU A 282 7.77 8.44 7.16
N VAL A 283 8.97 7.93 7.44
CA VAL A 283 9.92 7.49 6.41
C VAL A 283 9.36 6.25 5.71
N CYS A 284 8.86 5.27 6.45
CA CYS A 284 8.21 4.08 5.88
C CYS A 284 7.03 4.46 4.97
N HIS A 285 6.21 5.44 5.38
CA HIS A 285 5.11 5.98 4.59
C HIS A 285 5.58 6.61 3.28
N ALA A 286 6.63 7.41 3.32
CA ALA A 286 7.20 8.02 2.11
C ALA A 286 7.83 6.98 1.16
N LEU A 287 8.32 5.86 1.71
CA LEU A 287 8.93 4.76 0.96
C LEU A 287 7.92 3.71 0.48
N THR A 288 6.61 3.89 0.69
CA THR A 288 5.56 2.95 0.25
C THR A 288 5.58 2.60 -1.25
N LYS A 289 6.20 3.44 -2.09
CA LYS A 289 6.41 3.16 -3.53
C LYS A 289 7.53 2.18 -3.83
N SER A 290 8.46 1.96 -2.90
CA SER A 290 9.61 1.07 -3.04
C SER A 290 9.76 0.19 -1.79
N PRO A 291 9.20 -1.04 -1.80
CA PRO A 291 9.38 -2.00 -0.71
C PRO A 291 10.86 -2.30 -0.44
N PHE A 292 11.70 -2.28 -1.48
CA PHE A 292 13.13 -2.49 -1.34
C PHE A 292 13.82 -1.35 -0.59
N ALA A 293 13.40 -0.10 -0.83
CA ALA A 293 13.92 1.03 -0.07
C ALA A 293 13.49 0.97 1.41
N MET A 294 12.28 0.49 1.70
CA MET A 294 11.83 0.24 3.08
C MET A 294 12.74 -0.78 3.79
N ASP A 295 13.08 -1.86 3.09
CA ASP A 295 13.95 -2.91 3.62
C ASP A 295 15.37 -2.39 3.89
N ILE A 296 15.95 -1.63 2.95
CA ILE A 296 17.27 -1.00 3.13
C ILE A 296 17.24 -0.06 4.33
N TYR A 297 16.19 0.78 4.44
CA TYR A 297 16.04 1.70 5.57
C TYR A 297 15.99 0.93 6.90
N ALA A 298 15.13 -0.08 7.01
CA ALA A 298 15.03 -0.90 8.21
C ALA A 298 16.35 -1.61 8.56
N TRP A 299 17.07 -2.10 7.55
CA TRP A 299 18.36 -2.76 7.73
C TRP A 299 19.46 -1.79 8.21
N ILE A 300 19.54 -0.58 7.63
CA ILE A 300 20.50 0.45 8.07
C ILE A 300 20.21 0.83 9.52
N THR A 301 18.94 1.11 9.86
CA THR A 301 18.60 1.48 11.24
C THR A 301 18.91 0.36 12.24
N TYR A 302 18.69 -0.89 11.84
CA TYR A 302 19.13 -2.06 12.61
C TYR A 302 20.66 -2.10 12.77
N ALA A 303 21.42 -1.88 11.70
CA ALA A 303 22.88 -1.89 11.75
C ALA A 303 23.41 -0.82 12.71
N CYS A 304 22.90 0.42 12.64
CA CYS A 304 23.29 1.52 13.51
C CYS A 304 22.92 1.26 14.98
N THR A 305 21.75 0.68 15.25
CA THR A 305 21.38 0.32 16.64
C THR A 305 22.20 -0.84 17.19
N SER A 306 22.60 -1.80 16.34
CA SER A 306 23.45 -2.91 16.75
C SER A 306 24.90 -2.48 17.04
N SER A 307 25.41 -1.45 16.36
CA SER A 307 26.75 -0.90 16.61
C SER A 307 26.77 0.06 17.79
N ALA A 308 25.67 0.75 18.07
CA ALA A 308 25.56 1.70 19.17
C ALA A 308 25.45 1.05 20.56
N SER A 309 25.16 -0.26 20.66
CA SER A 309 25.16 -0.99 21.93
C SER A 309 26.53 -1.60 22.20
N PRO A 310 27.38 -1.04 23.09
CA PRO A 310 28.77 -1.49 23.26
C PRO A 310 28.90 -2.76 24.12
N GLY A 311 27.83 -3.52 24.35
CA GLY A 311 27.83 -4.58 25.37
C GLY A 311 26.89 -5.77 25.16
N ALA A 312 26.05 -5.80 24.12
CA ALA A 312 25.27 -6.98 23.81
C ALA A 312 26.11 -7.89 22.92
N ALA A 313 26.68 -8.95 23.51
CA ALA A 313 27.41 -9.98 22.80
C ALA A 313 26.69 -10.36 21.50
N ARG A 314 27.41 -10.25 20.39
CA ARG A 314 26.99 -10.82 19.10
C ARG A 314 26.81 -12.33 19.34
N PRO A 315 25.61 -12.90 19.19
CA PRO A 315 25.50 -14.33 18.95
C PRO A 315 26.15 -14.63 17.60
#